data_AF-A0AAU6Q6Z2-F1
#
_entry.id   AF-A0AAU6Q6Z2-F1
#
_cell.length_a   1.000
_cell.length_b   1.000
_cell.length_c   1.000
_cell.angle_alpha   90.00
_cell.angle_beta   90.00
_cell.angle_gamma   90.00
#
_symmetry.space_group_name_H-M   'P 1'
#
loop_
_entity.id
_entity.type
_entity.pdbx_description
1 polymer ?
#
loop_
_entity_poly.entity_id
_entity_poly.type
_entity_poly.pdbx_seq_one_letter_code
_entity_poly.pdbx_strand_id
1 'polypeptide(L)'
;MSEERGYTGGEIASFVTFGVLATLIGVGAYQIGYHNLSRAQHGGASMTAVTENVPVNGQTLYAGNCAGCHGAKAEGGVGPALATSAGWSLPDFSEAVLNGNAPAGRQLSPVMPHFAQQGLDGAPATEEQVKAIHDYLGTLK
;
A
#
# COMPACT_ATOMS: atom_id res chain seq x y z
N MET A 1 18.34 13.48 -67.61
CA MET A 1 17.90 12.09 -67.85
C MET A 1 18.57 11.27 -66.76
N SER A 2 17.82 10.80 -65.77
CA SER A 2 18.36 10.04 -64.64
C SER A 2 18.54 8.59 -65.06
N GLU A 3 19.75 8.06 -64.90
CA GLU A 3 20.07 6.65 -65.13
C GLU A 3 19.53 5.82 -63.96
N GLU A 4 18.46 5.08 -64.21
CA GLU A 4 17.90 4.09 -63.28
C GLU A 4 18.83 2.87 -63.23
N ARG A 5 19.82 2.87 -62.32
CA ARG A 5 20.62 1.67 -62.02
C ARG A 5 19.76 0.68 -61.23
N GLY A 6 19.25 -0.35 -61.90
CA GLY A 6 18.54 -1.46 -61.27
C GLY A 6 19.48 -2.36 -60.46
N TYR A 7 19.07 -2.73 -59.24
CA TYR A 7 19.82 -3.63 -58.37
C TYR A 7 19.79 -5.07 -58.88
N THR A 8 20.93 -5.76 -58.81
CA THR A 8 21.01 -7.19 -59.14
C THR A 8 20.40 -8.06 -58.04
N GLY A 9 19.96 -9.28 -58.37
CA GLY A 9 19.37 -10.20 -57.38
C GLY A 9 20.29 -10.51 -56.19
N GLY A 10 21.62 -10.50 -56.41
CA GLY A 10 22.62 -10.65 -55.35
C GLY A 10 22.75 -9.44 -54.43
N GLU A 11 22.57 -8.23 -54.95
CA GLU A 11 22.54 -7.01 -54.14
C GLU A 11 21.28 -6.95 -53.27
N ILE A 12 20.12 -7.31 -53.82
CA ILE A 12 18.87 -7.38 -53.06
C ILE A 12 18.99 -8.40 -51.92
N ALA A 13 19.52 -9.59 -52.19
CA ALA A 13 19.76 -10.60 -51.16
C ALA A 13 20.72 -10.12 -50.05
N SER A 14 21.72 -9.32 -50.42
CA SER A 14 22.65 -8.72 -49.47
C SER A 14 21.95 -7.69 -48.58
N PHE A 15 21.19 -6.75 -49.16
CA PHE A 15 20.46 -5.75 -48.38
C PHE A 15 19.43 -6.36 -47.43
N VAL A 16 18.73 -7.42 -47.86
CA VAL A 16 17.77 -8.14 -47.02
C VAL A 16 18.48 -8.83 -45.86
N THR A 17 19.59 -9.54 -46.11
CA THR A 17 20.32 -10.21 -45.03
C THR A 17 20.90 -9.24 -44.02
N PHE A 18 21.48 -8.11 -44.47
CA PHE A 18 21.95 -7.05 -43.58
C PHE A 18 20.82 -6.40 -42.78
N GLY A 19 19.67 -6.13 -43.40
CA GLY A 19 18.50 -5.57 -42.71
C GLY A 19 17.95 -6.48 -41.61
N VAL A 20 17.85 -7.78 -41.90
CA VAL A 20 17.43 -8.79 -40.92
C VAL A 20 18.42 -8.87 -39.76
N LEU A 21 19.72 -8.93 -40.06
CA LEU A 21 20.77 -9.00 -39.04
C LEU A 21 20.75 -7.76 -38.13
N ALA A 22 20.66 -6.56 -38.71
CA ALA A 22 20.59 -5.31 -37.94
C ALA A 22 19.36 -5.25 -37.04
N THR A 23 18.21 -5.76 -37.51
CA THR A 23 16.97 -5.81 -36.72
C THR A 23 17.13 -6.77 -35.53
N LEU A 24 17.69 -7.95 -35.75
CA LEU A 24 17.91 -8.94 -34.68
C LEU A 24 18.88 -8.41 -33.61
N ILE A 25 19.97 -7.76 -34.04
CA ILE A 25 20.94 -7.14 -33.12
C ILE A 25 20.27 -6.01 -32.33
N GLY A 26 19.50 -5.14 -33.00
CA GLY A 26 18.80 -4.03 -32.35
C GLY A 26 17.78 -4.49 -31.30
N VAL A 27 16.95 -5.49 -31.63
CA VAL A 27 15.98 -6.06 -30.69
C VAL A 27 16.68 -6.76 -29.52
N GLY A 28 17.75 -7.53 -29.79
CA GLY A 28 18.53 -8.17 -28.73
C GLY A 28 19.13 -7.17 -27.75
N ALA A 29 19.76 -6.10 -28.26
CA ALA A 29 20.32 -5.04 -27.44
C ALA A 29 19.26 -4.30 -26.61
N TYR A 30 18.09 -4.02 -27.20
CA TYR A 30 16.98 -3.37 -26.51
C TYR A 30 16.43 -4.22 -25.36
N GLN A 31 16.21 -5.53 -25.59
CA GLN A 31 15.70 -6.45 -24.57
C GLN A 31 16.70 -6.60 -23.41
N ILE A 32 17.98 -6.76 -23.70
CA ILE A 32 19.03 -6.87 -22.68
C ILE A 32 19.11 -5.58 -21.85
N GLY A 33 19.04 -4.42 -22.49
CA GLY A 33 18.98 -3.13 -21.80
C GLY A 33 17.78 -3.02 -20.84
N TYR A 34 16.59 -3.42 -21.31
CA TYR A 34 15.36 -3.41 -20.51
C TYR A 34 15.45 -4.34 -19.28
N HIS A 35 16.01 -5.53 -19.43
CA HIS A 35 16.23 -6.47 -18.32
C HIS A 35 17.24 -5.94 -17.28
N ASN A 36 18.27 -5.21 -17.71
CA ASN A 36 19.24 -4.61 -16.78
C ASN A 36 18.66 -3.42 -16.02
N LEU A 37 17.83 -2.59 -16.67
CA LEU A 37 17.16 -1.47 -16.03
C LEU A 37 16.13 -1.94 -14.99
N SER A 38 15.37 -2.99 -15.31
CA SER A 38 14.45 -3.61 -14.35
C SER A 38 15.19 -4.26 -13.18
N ARG A 39 16.39 -4.81 -13.37
CA ARG A 39 17.25 -5.28 -12.26
C ARG A 39 17.76 -4.13 -11.40
N ALA A 40 18.08 -2.97 -11.98
CA ALA A 40 18.54 -1.79 -11.23
C ALA A 40 17.48 -1.23 -10.27
N GLN A 41 16.19 -1.35 -10.59
CA GLN A 41 15.10 -0.97 -9.67
C GLN A 41 14.94 -1.94 -8.48
N HIS A 42 15.47 -3.15 -8.57
CA HIS A 42 15.50 -4.13 -7.47
C HIS A 42 16.84 -4.13 -6.71
N GLY A 43 17.76 -3.22 -7.04
CA GLY A 43 19.06 -3.04 -6.39
C GLY A 43 19.03 -2.11 -5.17
N GLY A 44 17.84 -1.73 -4.67
CA GLY A 44 17.72 -1.09 -3.37
C GLY A 44 18.19 -2.04 -2.28
N ALA A 45 18.96 -1.55 -1.31
CA ALA A 45 19.45 -2.33 -0.18
C ALA A 45 18.32 -3.21 0.38
N SER A 46 18.48 -4.53 0.22
CA SER A 46 17.61 -5.52 0.84
C SER A 46 17.87 -5.45 2.33
N MET A 47 17.17 -4.53 3.00
CA MET A 47 17.02 -4.59 4.44
C MET A 47 16.22 -5.87 4.68
N THR A 48 16.91 -6.95 5.04
CA THR A 48 16.28 -8.05 5.76
C THR A 48 15.64 -7.42 6.97
N ALA A 49 14.33 -7.14 6.88
CA ALA A 49 13.53 -6.80 8.01
C ALA A 49 13.79 -7.89 9.03
N VAL A 50 14.40 -7.51 10.16
CA VAL A 50 14.34 -8.34 11.34
C VAL A 50 12.85 -8.61 11.55
N THR A 51 12.43 -9.86 11.29
CA THR A 51 11.14 -10.37 11.76
C THR A 51 11.25 -10.61 13.26
N GLU A 52 11.70 -9.58 13.97
CA GLU A 52 11.36 -9.45 15.36
C GLU A 52 9.89 -9.02 15.32
N ASN A 53 9.04 -9.75 16.04
CA ASN A 53 7.64 -9.40 16.20
C ASN A 53 7.59 -8.09 17.00
N VAL A 54 7.85 -6.96 16.33
CA VAL A 54 7.75 -5.63 16.92
C VAL A 54 6.28 -5.48 17.28
N PRO A 55 5.95 -5.43 18.58
CA PRO A 55 4.56 -5.40 19.00
C PRO A 55 3.89 -4.14 18.44
N VAL A 56 2.69 -4.30 17.91
CA VAL A 56 1.92 -3.19 17.36
C VAL A 56 1.67 -2.16 18.46
N ASN A 57 2.13 -0.93 18.24
CA ASN A 57 2.07 0.13 19.24
C ASN A 57 0.71 0.84 19.19
N GLY A 58 -0.21 0.42 20.06
CA GLY A 58 -1.58 0.97 20.13
C GLY A 58 -1.64 2.47 20.43
N GLN A 59 -0.73 2.98 21.25
CA GLN A 59 -0.65 4.42 21.56
C GLN A 59 -0.32 5.23 20.30
N THR A 60 0.62 4.75 19.49
CA THR A 60 1.03 5.44 18.25
C THR A 60 -0.10 5.41 17.23
N LEU A 61 -0.77 4.27 17.07
CA LEU A 61 -1.93 4.16 16.19
C LEU A 61 -3.07 5.06 16.63
N TYR A 62 -3.36 5.12 17.95
CA TYR A 62 -4.38 6.01 18.50
C TYR A 62 -4.04 7.48 18.25
N ALA A 63 -2.81 7.90 18.50
CA ALA A 63 -2.36 9.27 18.28
C ALA A 63 -2.49 9.69 16.81
N GLY A 64 -2.15 8.79 15.88
CA GLY A 64 -2.20 9.06 14.44
C GLY A 64 -3.61 9.04 13.84
N ASN A 65 -4.53 8.23 14.37
CA ASN A 65 -5.81 7.94 13.72
C ASN A 65 -7.04 8.39 14.50
N CYS A 66 -6.95 8.52 15.83
CA CYS A 66 -8.12 8.67 16.70
C CYS A 66 -8.08 10.00 17.48
N ALA A 67 -6.92 10.36 18.01
CA ALA A 67 -6.75 11.47 18.96
C ALA A 67 -7.16 12.83 18.37
N GLY A 68 -7.03 13.02 17.05
CA GLY A 68 -7.42 14.27 16.39
C GLY A 68 -8.91 14.61 16.54
N CYS A 69 -9.77 13.60 16.67
CA CYS A 69 -11.21 13.79 16.87
C CYS A 69 -11.64 13.48 18.31
N HIS A 70 -11.05 12.45 18.92
CA HIS A 70 -11.46 11.93 20.23
C HIS A 70 -10.63 12.44 21.41
N GLY A 71 -9.66 13.33 21.17
CA GLY A 71 -8.77 13.87 22.21
C GLY A 71 -7.57 12.97 22.50
N ALA A 72 -6.49 13.54 23.03
CA ALA A 72 -5.25 12.80 23.29
C ALA A 72 -5.38 11.76 24.42
N LYS A 73 -6.33 11.96 25.33
CA LYS A 73 -6.68 11.09 26.44
C LYS A 73 -8.08 10.48 26.27
N ALA A 74 -8.60 10.44 25.05
CA ALA A 74 -9.93 9.94 24.75
C ALA A 74 -11.07 10.71 25.44
N GLU A 75 -10.82 11.96 25.82
CA GLU A 75 -11.73 12.87 26.53
C GLU A 75 -12.80 13.50 25.62
N GLY A 76 -12.69 13.29 24.31
CA GLY A 76 -13.59 13.84 23.30
C GLY A 76 -13.13 15.18 22.73
N GLY A 77 -13.94 15.71 21.82
CA GLY A 77 -13.68 16.96 21.11
C GLY A 77 -14.65 17.08 19.94
N VAL A 78 -14.16 16.85 18.73
CA VAL A 78 -15.02 16.74 17.53
C VAL A 78 -15.87 15.47 17.61
N GLY A 79 -15.25 14.35 18.01
CA GLY A 79 -15.91 13.11 18.34
C GLY A 79 -16.26 13.02 19.83
N PRO A 80 -17.15 12.10 20.22
CA PRO A 80 -17.48 11.90 21.63
C PRO A 80 -16.27 11.39 22.42
N ALA A 81 -16.31 11.58 23.74
CA ALA A 81 -15.40 10.89 24.65
C ALA A 81 -15.55 9.37 24.51
N LEU A 82 -14.45 8.64 24.61
CA LEU A 82 -14.42 7.19 24.38
C LEU A 82 -14.48 6.38 25.68
N ALA A 83 -14.75 7.00 26.84
CA ALA A 83 -14.85 6.30 28.12
C ALA A 83 -15.81 5.10 28.08
N THR A 84 -16.95 5.23 27.38
CA THR A 84 -17.89 4.13 27.17
C THR A 84 -17.33 3.04 26.27
N SER A 85 -16.76 3.40 25.11
CA SER A 85 -16.24 2.42 24.15
C SER A 85 -14.97 1.74 24.61
N ALA A 86 -14.21 2.38 25.50
CA ALA A 86 -13.08 1.78 26.18
C ALA A 86 -13.52 0.53 26.98
N GLY A 87 -14.77 0.50 27.48
CA GLY A 87 -15.36 -0.64 28.19
C GLY A 87 -15.96 -1.72 27.30
N TRP A 88 -15.98 -1.55 25.97
CA TRP A 88 -16.55 -2.55 25.06
C TRP A 88 -15.66 -3.80 24.96
N SER A 89 -16.26 -4.90 24.54
CA SER A 89 -15.52 -6.10 24.14
C SER A 89 -14.69 -5.80 22.87
N LEU A 90 -13.61 -6.54 22.65
CA LEU A 90 -12.80 -6.38 21.44
C LEU A 90 -13.63 -6.59 20.15
N PRO A 91 -14.53 -7.60 20.05
CA PRO A 91 -15.40 -7.74 18.88
C PRO A 91 -16.31 -6.53 18.65
N ASP A 92 -16.95 -6.01 19.70
CA ASP A 92 -17.82 -4.83 19.60
C ASP A 92 -17.03 -3.58 19.18
N PHE A 93 -15.84 -3.40 19.73
CA PHE A 93 -14.95 -2.31 19.38
C PHE A 93 -14.47 -2.42 17.94
N SER A 94 -14.07 -3.62 17.51
CA SER A 94 -13.61 -3.89 16.14
C SER A 94 -14.72 -3.60 15.13
N GLU A 95 -15.92 -4.10 15.38
CA GLU A 95 -17.07 -3.90 14.51
C GLU A 95 -17.45 -2.40 14.39
N ALA A 96 -17.37 -1.66 15.49
CA ALA A 96 -17.60 -0.23 15.50
C ALA A 96 -16.52 0.55 14.72
N VAL A 97 -15.24 0.23 14.90
CA VAL A 97 -14.12 0.95 14.26
C VAL A 97 -13.98 0.59 12.78
N LEU A 98 -14.17 -0.68 12.44
CA LEU A 98 -13.98 -1.17 11.08
C LEU A 98 -15.20 -0.88 10.20
N ASN A 99 -16.41 -1.08 10.73
CA ASN A 99 -17.66 -1.07 9.96
C ASN A 99 -18.68 -0.02 10.42
N GLY A 100 -18.41 0.69 11.51
CA GLY A 100 -19.32 1.73 12.03
C GLY A 100 -20.52 1.19 12.81
N ASN A 101 -20.56 -0.11 13.11
CA ASN A 101 -21.69 -0.72 13.81
C ASN A 101 -21.34 -0.87 15.29
N ALA A 102 -21.91 0.01 16.12
CA ALA A 102 -21.71 -0.04 17.56
C ALA A 102 -22.71 -0.97 18.25
N PRO A 103 -22.46 -1.36 19.52
CA PRO A 103 -23.36 -2.20 20.30
C PRO A 103 -24.81 -1.71 20.29
N ALA A 104 -25.73 -2.66 20.43
CA ALA A 104 -27.17 -2.46 20.36
C ALA A 104 -27.69 -1.95 18.99
N GLY A 105 -26.97 -2.27 17.91
CA GLY A 105 -27.39 -1.96 16.53
C GLY A 105 -27.33 -0.47 16.18
N ARG A 106 -26.53 0.30 16.93
CA ARG A 106 -26.37 1.74 16.71
C ARG A 106 -25.33 1.98 15.63
N GLN A 107 -25.70 2.70 14.57
CA GLN A 107 -24.73 3.19 13.59
C GLN A 107 -23.94 4.37 14.16
N LEU A 108 -22.64 4.41 13.90
CA LEU A 108 -21.82 5.59 14.12
C LEU A 108 -22.17 6.69 13.12
N SER A 109 -21.83 7.94 13.47
CA SER A 109 -21.96 9.06 12.54
C SER A 109 -21.10 8.79 11.29
N PRO A 110 -21.59 9.07 10.07
CA PRO A 110 -20.80 8.95 8.84
C PRO A 110 -19.53 9.83 8.82
N VAL A 111 -19.43 10.79 9.74
CA VAL A 111 -18.21 11.61 9.95
C VAL A 111 -17.08 10.80 10.57
N MET A 112 -17.40 9.77 11.37
CA MET A 112 -16.38 8.86 11.89
C MET A 112 -15.93 7.93 10.77
N PRO A 113 -14.65 7.94 10.38
CA PRO A 113 -14.15 7.06 9.34
C PRO A 113 -14.25 5.59 9.74
N HIS A 114 -14.55 4.74 8.76
CA HIS A 114 -14.60 3.29 8.92
C HIS A 114 -13.31 2.68 8.36
N PHE A 115 -12.55 1.99 9.22
CA PHE A 115 -11.16 1.64 8.93
C PHE A 115 -10.99 0.28 8.23
N ALA A 116 -12.07 -0.46 7.94
CA ALA A 116 -11.98 -1.75 7.23
C ALA A 116 -11.24 -1.64 5.89
N GLN A 117 -11.53 -0.60 5.12
CA GLN A 117 -10.95 -0.40 3.78
C GLN A 117 -9.81 0.62 3.79
N GLN A 118 -9.96 1.72 4.55
CA GLN A 118 -8.96 2.78 4.59
C GLN A 118 -7.69 2.36 5.34
N GLY A 119 -7.82 1.48 6.33
CA GLY A 119 -6.68 1.04 7.11
C GLY A 119 -6.20 2.06 8.13
N LEU A 120 -5.26 1.64 8.98
CA LEU A 120 -4.66 2.48 10.03
C LEU A 120 -3.26 2.97 9.68
N ASP A 121 -2.68 2.44 8.60
CA ASP A 121 -1.33 2.72 8.11
C ASP A 121 -1.25 2.76 6.56
N GLY A 122 -2.40 2.82 5.89
CA GLY A 122 -2.50 2.77 4.43
C GLY A 122 -2.70 1.38 3.83
N ALA A 123 -2.78 0.33 4.66
CA ALA A 123 -3.23 -1.01 4.30
C ALA A 123 -4.45 -1.42 5.14
N PRO A 124 -5.29 -2.37 4.68
CA PRO A 124 -6.44 -2.84 5.45
C PRO A 124 -6.06 -3.18 6.90
N ALA A 125 -6.84 -2.68 7.85
CA ALA A 125 -6.51 -2.77 9.27
C ALA A 125 -6.41 -4.24 9.72
N THR A 126 -5.34 -4.59 10.43
CA THR A 126 -5.17 -5.94 10.99
C THR A 126 -5.85 -6.08 12.34
N GLU A 127 -6.16 -7.32 12.72
CA GLU A 127 -6.76 -7.60 14.04
C GLU A 127 -5.82 -7.15 15.18
N GLU A 128 -4.51 -7.33 15.02
CA GLU A 128 -3.52 -6.89 15.99
C GLU A 128 -3.50 -5.37 16.16
N GLN A 129 -3.70 -4.60 15.08
CA GLN A 129 -3.77 -3.14 15.14
C GLN A 129 -4.99 -2.66 15.91
N VAL A 130 -6.16 -3.21 15.58
CA VAL A 130 -7.41 -2.87 16.27
C VAL A 130 -7.33 -3.27 17.74
N LYS A 131 -6.80 -4.47 18.03
CA LYS A 131 -6.58 -4.94 19.40
C LYS A 131 -5.62 -4.03 20.17
N ALA A 132 -4.51 -3.61 19.57
CA ALA A 132 -3.54 -2.74 20.23
C ALA A 132 -4.17 -1.39 20.61
N ILE A 133 -5.02 -0.83 19.76
CA ILE A 133 -5.76 0.40 20.06
C ILE A 133 -6.76 0.16 21.20
N HIS A 134 -7.50 -0.96 21.18
CA HIS A 134 -8.45 -1.32 22.24
C HIS A 134 -7.75 -1.46 23.60
N ASP A 135 -6.63 -2.18 23.64
CA ASP A 135 -5.82 -2.37 24.84
C ASP A 135 -5.31 -1.01 25.36
N TYR A 136 -4.77 -0.16 24.48
CA TYR A 136 -4.29 1.18 24.84
C TYR A 136 -5.42 2.05 25.39
N LEU A 137 -6.58 2.08 24.71
CA LEU A 137 -7.74 2.84 25.17
C LEU A 137 -8.20 2.36 26.55
N GLY A 138 -8.06 1.07 26.85
CA GLY A 138 -8.28 0.50 28.18
C GLY A 138 -7.39 1.09 29.27
N THR A 139 -6.20 1.60 28.93
CA THR A 139 -5.26 2.24 29.87
C THR A 139 -5.58 3.71 30.17
N LEU A 140 -6.46 4.35 29.40
CA LEU A 140 -6.82 5.76 29.52
C LEU A 140 -8.03 6.04 30.41
N LYS A 141 -8.62 4.99 31.01
CA LYS A 141 -9.81 5.09 31.88
C LYS A 141 -9.49 5.64 33.27
#